data_AF-A0A836V7V1-F1
#
_entry.id   AF-A0A836V7V1-F1
#
_cell.length_a   1.000
_cell.length_b   1.000
_cell.length_c   1.000
_cell.angle_alpha   90.00
_cell.angle_beta   90.00
_cell.angle_gamma   90.00
#
_symmetry.space_group_name_H-M   'P 1'
#
loop_
_entity.id
_entity.type
_entity.pdbx_description
1 polymer ?
#
loop_
_entity_poly.entity_id
_entity_poly.type
_entity_poly.pdbx_seq_one_letter_code
_entity_poly.pdbx_strand_id
1 'polypeptide(L)'
;VVLGRKDLGVSYHLAVTVDDHVQEVTHVTRGEDLFAATHVQRLLQELLDLDEPIYRHHGLITHESGRRLAKRDKDQTIDALRMAGTTPNDIRHKHGLTNRAGR
;
A
#
# COMPACT_ATOMS: atom_id res chain seq x y z
N VAL A 1 9.24 15.09 -9.77
CA VAL A 1 8.50 13.85 -10.10
C VAL A 1 8.45 13.71 -11.61
N VAL A 2 8.65 12.51 -12.15
CA VAL A 2 8.52 12.24 -13.59
C VAL A 2 7.18 11.55 -13.82
N LEU A 3 6.31 12.11 -14.67
CA LEU A 3 4.95 11.58 -14.90
C LEU A 3 4.86 10.53 -16.02
N GLY A 4 5.83 10.52 -16.93
CA GLY A 4 5.97 9.49 -17.97
C GLY A 4 7.34 9.60 -18.63
N ARG A 5 7.79 8.51 -19.26
CA ARG A 5 8.97 8.50 -20.13
C ARG A 5 8.65 7.75 -21.41
N LYS A 6 9.28 8.17 -22.50
CA LYS A 6 9.07 7.62 -23.85
C LYS A 6 9.14 6.08 -23.90
N ASP A 7 10.00 5.46 -23.10
CA ASP A 7 10.27 4.02 -23.17
C ASP A 7 9.72 3.20 -21.99
N LEU A 8 9.15 3.84 -20.97
CA LEU A 8 8.71 3.20 -19.72
C LEU A 8 7.20 3.39 -19.43
N GLY A 9 6.49 4.10 -20.29
CA GLY A 9 5.08 4.42 -20.12
C GLY A 9 4.85 5.51 -19.06
N VAL A 10 3.70 5.42 -18.39
CA VAL A 10 3.27 6.36 -17.35
C VAL A 10 3.84 6.01 -15.99
N SER A 11 4.09 7.03 -15.17
CA SER A 11 4.54 6.86 -13.80
C SER A 11 3.43 6.27 -12.93
N TYR A 12 3.83 5.62 -11.84
CA TYR A 12 2.92 5.19 -10.78
C TYR A 12 1.96 6.31 -10.32
N HIS A 13 2.46 7.54 -10.15
CA HIS A 13 1.63 8.65 -9.67
C HIS A 13 0.50 9.00 -10.63
N LEU A 14 0.77 9.00 -11.93
CA LEU A 14 -0.24 9.29 -12.94
C LEU A 14 -1.21 8.11 -13.11
N ALA A 15 -0.68 6.89 -13.21
CA ALA A 15 -1.48 5.68 -13.40
C ALA A 15 -2.50 5.50 -12.28
N VAL A 16 -2.05 5.44 -11.02
CA VAL A 16 -2.96 5.23 -9.88
C VAL A 16 -4.00 6.34 -9.77
N THR A 17 -3.62 7.59 -10.02
CA THR A 17 -4.56 8.71 -9.89
C THR A 17 -5.70 8.62 -10.89
N VAL A 18 -5.38 8.27 -12.15
CA VAL A 18 -6.39 8.12 -13.21
C VAL A 18 -7.21 6.85 -13.00
N ASP A 19 -6.56 5.74 -12.67
CA ASP A 19 -7.23 4.46 -12.46
C ASP A 19 -8.20 4.53 -11.27
N ASP A 20 -7.81 5.13 -10.15
CA ASP A 20 -8.68 5.29 -8.96
C ASP A 20 -9.95 6.08 -9.32
N HIS A 21 -9.85 7.14 -10.13
CA HIS A 21 -11.02 7.91 -10.58
C HIS A 21 -11.89 7.10 -11.53
N VAL A 22 -11.31 6.46 -12.56
CA VAL A 22 -12.07 5.65 -13.53
C VAL A 22 -12.79 4.48 -12.87
N GLN A 23 -12.22 3.94 -11.79
CA GLN A 23 -12.80 2.86 -11.01
C GLN A 23 -13.71 3.34 -9.86
N GLU A 24 -13.95 4.64 -9.76
CA GLU A 24 -14.80 5.24 -8.72
C GLU A 24 -14.35 4.88 -7.29
N VAL A 25 -13.04 4.80 -7.06
CA VAL A 25 -12.47 4.50 -5.74
C VAL A 25 -12.80 5.64 -4.79
N THR A 26 -13.54 5.32 -3.72
CA THR A 26 -13.90 6.30 -2.67
C THR A 26 -12.95 6.29 -1.48
N HIS A 27 -12.22 5.19 -1.27
CA HIS A 27 -11.36 4.98 -0.10
C HIS A 27 -10.05 4.30 -0.51
N VAL A 28 -8.93 4.95 -0.21
CA VAL A 28 -7.60 4.41 -0.46
C VAL A 28 -6.94 4.06 0.88
N THR A 29 -6.89 2.77 1.20
CA THR A 29 -6.20 2.25 2.40
C THR A 29 -4.85 1.64 2.01
N ARG A 30 -3.74 2.20 2.51
CA ARG A 30 -2.38 1.76 2.13
C ARG A 30 -1.36 2.03 3.24
N GLY A 31 -0.13 1.54 3.06
CA GLY A 31 0.94 1.73 4.03
C GLY A 31 1.40 3.19 4.17
N GLU A 32 1.85 3.57 5.36
CA GLU A 32 2.42 4.89 5.67
C GLU A 32 3.67 5.25 4.84
N ASP A 33 4.37 4.25 4.29
CA ASP A 33 5.46 4.48 3.34
C ASP A 33 5.01 5.20 2.05
N LEU A 34 3.72 5.13 1.71
CA LEU A 34 3.13 5.84 0.58
C LEU A 34 2.51 7.20 0.97
N PHE A 35 2.69 7.68 2.21
CA PHE A 35 2.10 8.94 2.65
C PHE A 35 2.54 10.12 1.77
N ALA A 36 3.84 10.28 1.53
CA ALA A 36 4.37 11.37 0.72
C ALA A 36 3.94 11.31 -0.76
N ALA A 37 3.65 10.12 -1.29
CA ALA A 37 3.13 9.96 -2.65
C ALA A 37 1.74 10.58 -2.83
N THR A 38 0.96 10.66 -1.74
CA THR A 38 -0.37 11.28 -1.71
C THR A 38 -0.32 12.74 -2.12
N HIS A 39 0.72 13.50 -1.75
CA HIS A 39 0.82 14.92 -2.11
C HIS A 39 0.81 15.13 -3.62
N VAL A 40 1.55 14.28 -4.35
CA VAL A 40 1.62 14.33 -5.81
C VAL A 40 0.30 13.90 -6.44
N GLN A 41 -0.33 12.85 -5.89
CA GLN A 41 -1.61 12.34 -6.41
C GLN A 41 -2.74 13.34 -6.19
N ARG A 42 -2.81 13.99 -5.01
CA ARG A 42 -3.77 15.07 -4.74
C ARG A 42 -3.60 16.25 -5.70
N LEU A 43 -2.35 16.66 -5.95
CA LEU A 43 -2.07 17.72 -6.92
C LEU A 43 -2.52 17.31 -8.34
N LEU A 44 -2.29 16.07 -8.75
CA LEU A 44 -2.73 15.58 -10.05
C LEU A 44 -4.25 15.51 -10.16
N GLN A 45 -4.94 15.08 -9.10
CA GLN A 45 -6.42 15.06 -9.06
C GLN A 45 -6.98 16.46 -9.24
N GLU A 46 -6.45 17.45 -8.52
CA GLU A 46 -6.87 18.85 -8.66
C GLU A 46 -6.62 19.39 -10.06
N LEU A 47 -5.43 19.15 -10.63
CA LEU A 47 -5.07 19.69 -11.95
C LEU A 47 -5.84 19.04 -13.12
N LEU A 48 -6.41 17.86 -12.90
CA LEU A 48 -7.11 17.06 -13.90
C LEU A 48 -8.63 17.00 -13.64
N ASP A 49 -9.14 17.76 -12.66
CA ASP A 49 -10.54 17.74 -12.23
C ASP A 49 -11.06 16.32 -11.90
N LEU A 50 -10.26 15.53 -11.17
CA LEU A 50 -10.59 14.18 -10.75
C LEU A 50 -11.04 14.13 -9.28
N ASP A 51 -11.81 13.09 -8.95
CA ASP A 51 -12.31 12.89 -7.59
C ASP A 51 -11.20 12.72 -6.53
N GLU A 52 -11.46 13.27 -5.34
CA GLU A 52 -10.64 13.06 -4.15
C GLU A 52 -11.18 11.89 -3.31
N PRO A 53 -10.48 10.75 -3.22
CA PRO A 53 -10.85 9.68 -2.31
C PRO A 53 -10.41 9.99 -0.88
N ILE A 54 -11.02 9.29 0.08
CA ILE A 54 -10.60 9.34 1.49
C ILE A 54 -9.35 8.46 1.65
N TYR A 55 -8.22 9.09 1.98
CA TYR A 55 -6.97 8.38 2.25
C TYR A 55 -6.86 7.92 3.71
N ARG A 56 -6.47 6.66 3.91
CA ARG A 56 -6.10 6.10 5.21
C ARG A 56 -4.76 5.39 5.12
N HIS A 57 -3.78 5.87 5.88
CA HIS A 57 -2.45 5.27 5.93
C HIS A 57 -2.30 4.45 7.20
N HIS A 58 -2.07 3.14 7.03
CA HIS A 58 -1.84 2.25 8.16
C HIS A 58 -0.34 2.06 8.42
N GLY A 59 0.00 1.76 9.67
CA GLY A 59 1.36 1.41 10.06
C GLY A 59 1.89 0.19 9.31
N LEU A 60 3.21 0.11 9.20
CA LEU A 60 3.89 -0.97 8.49
C LEU A 60 4.14 -2.15 9.41
N ILE A 61 4.14 -3.35 8.85
CA ILE A 61 4.48 -4.56 9.60
C ILE A 61 5.99 -4.54 9.90
N THR A 62 6.32 -4.71 11.17
CA THR A 62 7.70 -4.76 11.66
C THR A 62 8.05 -6.15 12.18
N HIS A 63 9.34 -6.46 12.21
CA HIS A 63 9.86 -7.61 12.95
C HIS A 63 9.85 -7.33 14.47
N GLU A 64 10.19 -8.33 15.27
CA GLU A 64 10.25 -8.26 16.75
C GLU A 64 11.16 -7.14 17.29
N SER A 65 12.16 -6.72 16.51
CA SER A 65 13.04 -5.59 16.86
C SER A 65 12.47 -4.21 16.51
N GLY A 66 11.23 -4.13 16.03
CA GLY A 66 10.59 -2.89 15.57
C GLY A 66 11.07 -2.42 14.19
N ARG A 67 11.99 -3.14 13.55
CA ARG A 67 12.46 -2.83 12.20
C ARG A 67 11.40 -3.22 11.15
N ARG A 68 11.15 -2.34 10.17
CA ARG A 68 10.28 -2.64 9.02
C ARG A 68 10.76 -3.87 8.26
N LEU A 69 9.83 -4.74 7.89
CA LEU A 69 10.13 -5.86 7.00
C LEU A 69 10.49 -5.36 5.59
N ALA A 70 11.62 -5.82 5.05
CA ALA A 70 12.06 -5.45 3.71
C ALA A 70 12.72 -6.63 2.99
N LYS A 71 12.43 -6.75 1.70
CA LYS A 71 13.00 -7.80 0.83
C LYS A 71 14.54 -7.82 0.83
N ARG A 72 15.19 -6.66 1.02
CA ARG A 72 16.66 -6.55 1.07
C ARG A 72 17.28 -7.33 2.23
N ASP A 73 16.51 -7.49 3.31
CA ASP A 73 16.97 -8.09 4.55
C ASP A 73 16.68 -9.59 4.61
N LYS A 74 16.27 -10.19 3.47
CA LYS A 74 15.81 -11.59 3.36
C LYS A 74 14.66 -11.92 4.32
N ASP A 75 13.86 -10.92 4.67
CA ASP A 75 12.66 -11.14 5.47
C ASP A 75 11.70 -12.10 4.75
N GLN A 76 10.99 -12.91 5.53
CA GLN A 76 10.21 -14.04 5.02
C GLN A 76 9.13 -13.58 4.03
N THR A 77 9.12 -14.20 2.84
CA THR A 77 8.04 -13.99 1.85
C THR A 77 6.81 -14.81 2.24
N ILE A 78 5.64 -14.46 1.70
CA ILE A 78 4.42 -15.26 1.86
C ILE A 78 4.65 -16.70 1.39
N ASP A 79 5.41 -16.87 0.31
CA ASP A 79 5.75 -18.19 -0.25
C ASP A 79 6.63 -19.01 0.71
N ALA A 80 7.69 -18.41 1.25
CA ALA A 80 8.56 -19.06 2.23
C ALA A 80 7.81 -19.44 3.51
N LEU A 81 6.91 -18.56 3.98
CA LEU A 81 6.04 -18.85 5.14
C LEU A 81 5.13 -20.05 4.86
N ARG A 82 4.53 -20.11 3.67
CA ARG A 82 3.67 -21.23 3.27
C ARG A 82 4.45 -22.54 3.17
N MET A 83 5.64 -22.52 2.57
CA MET A 83 6.52 -23.70 2.51
C MET A 83 6.96 -24.18 3.90
N ALA A 84 7.12 -23.27 4.85
CA ALA A 84 7.43 -23.58 6.25
C ALA A 84 6.20 -24.05 7.06
N GLY A 85 5.02 -24.18 6.43
CA GLY A 85 3.78 -24.62 7.09
C GLY A 85 3.10 -23.55 7.95
N THR A 86 3.50 -22.28 7.84
CA THR A 86 2.84 -21.18 8.56
C THR A 86 1.45 -20.93 7.97
N THR A 87 0.43 -20.92 8.81
CA THR A 87 -0.95 -20.66 8.38
C THR A 87 -1.30 -19.16 8.40
N PRO A 88 -2.33 -18.72 7.66
CA PRO A 88 -2.83 -17.35 7.77
C PRO A 88 -3.24 -16.95 9.19
N ASN A 89 -3.75 -17.89 9.99
CA ASN A 89 -4.10 -17.62 11.39
C ASN A 89 -2.86 -17.35 12.24
N ASP A 90 -1.77 -18.09 12.04
CA ASP A 90 -0.52 -17.85 12.75
C ASP A 90 -0.01 -16.43 12.49
N ILE A 91 -0.08 -15.97 11.24
CA ILE A 91 0.29 -14.60 10.84
C ILE A 91 -0.63 -13.57 11.51
N ARG A 92 -1.94 -13.79 11.49
CA ARG A 92 -2.91 -12.89 12.14
C ARG A 92 -2.65 -12.79 13.64
N HIS A 93 -2.46 -13.92 14.32
CA HIS A 93 -2.14 -13.96 15.74
C HIS A 93 -0.82 -13.24 16.04
N LYS A 94 0.23 -13.51 15.27
CA LYS A 94 1.55 -12.87 15.42
C LYS A 94 1.48 -11.35 15.35
N HIS A 95 0.58 -10.81 14.52
CA HIS A 95 0.43 -9.36 14.32
C HIS A 95 -0.79 -8.77 15.04
N GLY A 96 -1.43 -9.50 15.96
CA GLY A 96 -2.57 -8.99 16.72
C GLY A 96 -3.82 -8.70 15.87
N LEU A 97 -3.89 -9.26 14.66
CA LEU A 97 -5.00 -9.13 13.69
C LEU A 97 -6.07 -10.21 13.91
N THR A 98 -6.22 -10.71 15.13
CA THR A 98 -7.27 -11.66 15.49
C THR A 98 -8.62 -10.97 15.35
N ASN A 99 -9.57 -11.66 14.70
CA ASN A 99 -10.88 -11.15 14.32
C ASN A 99 -11.47 -10.26 15.42
N ARG A 100 -11.46 -8.94 15.21
CA ARG A 100 -12.29 -8.04 16.02
C ARG A 100 -13.72 -8.29 15.55
N ALA A 101 -14.39 -9.23 16.22
CA ALA A 101 -15.84 -9.28 16.19
C ALA A 101 -16.36 -7.90 16.61
N GLY A 102 -16.97 -7.18 15.67
CA GLY A 102 -17.71 -5.95 15.92
C GLY A 102 -16.85 -4.71 16.21
N ARG A 103 -16.75 -3.83 15.20
CA ARG A 103 -17.07 -2.41 15.36
C ARG A 103 -17.27 -1.78 14.00
#